data_AF-A0AA95MND4-F1
#
_entry.id   AF-A0AA95MND4-F1
#
_cell.length_a   1.000
_cell.length_b   1.000
_cell.length_c   1.000
_cell.angle_alpha   90.00
_cell.angle_beta   90.00
_cell.angle_gamma   90.00
#
_symmetry.space_group_name_H-M   'P 1'
#
loop_
_entity.id
_entity.type
_entity.pdbx_description
1 polymer ?
#
loop_
_entity_poly.entity_id
_entity_poly.type
_entity_poly.pdbx_seq_one_letter_code
_entity_poly.pdbx_strand_id
1 'polypeptide(L)'
;MSTSFYPKENVQHFARIKDLAPEQLKAFNDFDASVFKEGALSKKEKEIIAVAIAHVTECPYCIDAHTKGAKRAGATLEELVEAVFVTAAVEAGGAVTHSTHVHNAKSQGASDVLYARSNLKNLGLLGKFAPDGFKGYQAFSAAATKEGKLSAKFKEIIAVAVANATQCPYCIDVHSKNAERLGATSEELAEAIMVTAALRAGGAYAHLANMIQSYQE
;
A
#
# COMPACT_ATOMS: atom_id res chain seq x y z
N MET A 1 27.51 12.08 15.76
CA MET A 1 26.83 11.12 14.87
C MET A 1 25.36 11.14 15.21
N SER A 2 24.48 11.20 14.20
CA SER A 2 23.04 11.06 14.42
C SER A 2 22.75 9.69 15.04
N THR A 3 21.84 9.61 16.01
CA THR A 3 21.36 8.34 16.57
C THR A 3 20.21 7.72 15.77
N SER A 4 19.77 8.39 14.69
CA SER A 4 18.70 7.91 13.80
C SER A 4 19.27 7.37 12.50
N PHE A 5 18.79 6.19 12.08
CA PHE A 5 19.06 5.62 10.75
C PHE A 5 18.38 6.39 9.60
N TYR A 6 17.42 7.26 9.92
CA TYR A 6 16.75 8.14 8.96
C TYR A 6 16.75 9.59 9.46
N PRO A 7 17.94 10.23 9.56
CA PRO A 7 18.03 11.65 9.87
C PRO A 7 17.32 12.45 8.79
N LYS A 8 16.61 13.50 9.19
CA LYS A 8 15.98 14.41 8.22
C LYS A 8 17.03 15.18 7.43
N GLU A 9 18.21 15.38 8.00
CA GLU A 9 19.35 16.05 7.40
C GLU A 9 19.86 15.31 6.16
N ASN A 10 19.69 13.99 6.08
CA ASN A 10 20.13 13.19 4.94
C ASN A 10 19.46 13.60 3.62
N VAL A 11 18.29 14.26 3.65
CA VAL A 11 17.65 14.78 2.43
C VAL A 11 18.52 15.77 1.66
N GLN A 12 19.54 16.37 2.30
CA GLN A 12 20.54 17.20 1.62
C GLN A 12 21.29 16.44 0.53
N HIS A 13 21.44 15.12 0.68
CA HIS A 13 22.13 14.25 -0.27
C HIS A 13 21.36 14.04 -1.57
N PHE A 14 20.07 14.38 -1.62
CA PHE A 14 19.30 14.36 -2.87
C PHE A 14 19.88 15.30 -3.93
N ALA A 15 20.53 16.40 -3.53
CA ALA A 15 21.21 17.29 -4.46
C ALA A 15 22.30 16.56 -5.27
N ARG A 16 22.97 15.57 -4.66
CA ARG A 16 24.03 14.79 -5.30
C ARG A 16 23.48 13.79 -6.32
N ILE A 17 22.22 13.37 -6.20
CA ILE A 17 21.60 12.45 -7.16
C ILE A 17 21.55 13.08 -8.56
N LYS A 18 21.37 14.40 -8.64
CA LYS A 18 21.40 15.13 -9.92
C LYS A 18 22.72 14.97 -10.65
N ASP A 19 23.83 14.88 -9.92
CA ASP A 19 25.17 14.72 -10.52
C ASP A 19 25.49 13.25 -10.81
N LEU A 20 24.96 12.33 -9.98
CA LEU A 20 25.25 10.90 -10.07
C LEU A 20 24.38 10.16 -11.11
N ALA A 21 23.12 10.56 -11.27
CA ALA A 21 22.12 9.89 -12.10
C ALA A 21 21.07 10.87 -12.67
N PRO A 22 21.49 11.89 -13.45
CA PRO A 22 20.60 12.97 -13.93
C PRO A 22 19.42 12.47 -14.78
N GLU A 23 19.66 11.51 -15.67
CA GLU A 23 18.63 10.98 -16.57
C GLU A 23 17.55 10.21 -15.80
N GLN A 24 17.97 9.39 -14.83
CA GLN A 24 17.08 8.60 -13.98
C GLN A 24 16.27 9.51 -13.04
N LEU A 25 16.92 10.52 -12.45
CA LEU A 25 16.24 11.52 -11.62
C LEU A 25 15.17 12.27 -12.43
N LYS A 26 15.51 12.70 -13.66
CA LYS A 26 14.54 13.37 -14.53
C LYS A 26 13.35 12.47 -14.86
N ALA A 27 13.61 11.23 -15.26
CA ALA A 27 12.55 10.27 -15.60
C ALA A 27 11.64 9.97 -14.39
N PHE A 28 12.21 9.80 -13.19
CA PHE A 28 11.43 9.61 -11.97
C PHE A 28 10.56 10.84 -11.65
N ASN A 29 11.12 12.05 -11.73
CA ASN A 29 10.36 13.27 -11.46
C ASN A 29 9.21 13.48 -12.47
N ASP A 30 9.46 13.22 -13.76
CA ASP A 30 8.43 13.32 -14.80
C ASP A 30 7.31 12.28 -14.58
N PHE A 31 7.69 11.06 -14.18
CA PHE A 31 6.77 9.99 -13.83
C PHE A 31 5.92 10.36 -12.62
N ASP A 32 6.54 10.73 -11.49
CA ASP A 32 5.87 11.12 -10.25
C ASP A 32 4.91 12.30 -10.48
N ALA A 33 5.39 13.35 -11.16
CA ALA A 33 4.58 14.50 -11.49
C ALA A 33 3.36 14.14 -12.36
N SER A 34 3.48 13.15 -13.26
CA SER A 34 2.36 12.68 -14.06
C SER A 34 1.33 11.90 -13.23
N VAL A 35 1.79 11.06 -12.30
CA VAL A 35 0.91 10.25 -11.44
C VAL A 35 0.03 11.13 -10.56
N PHE A 36 0.59 12.19 -9.99
CA PHE A 36 -0.12 13.09 -9.06
C PHE A 36 -0.93 14.21 -9.72
N LYS A 37 -1.02 14.26 -11.06
CA LYS A 37 -2.00 15.12 -11.75
C LYS A 37 -3.42 14.68 -11.41
N GLU A 38 -4.35 15.61 -11.29
CA GLU A 38 -5.75 15.25 -11.07
C GLU A 38 -6.33 14.52 -12.29
N GLY A 39 -7.22 13.57 -12.01
CA GLY A 39 -7.88 12.74 -13.00
C GLY A 39 -9.16 12.14 -12.42
N ALA A 40 -9.32 10.82 -12.56
CA ALA A 40 -10.42 10.09 -11.91
C ALA A 40 -10.34 10.18 -10.39
N LEU A 41 -9.12 10.23 -9.83
CA LEU A 41 -8.85 10.55 -8.45
C LEU A 41 -8.36 12.00 -8.33
N SER A 42 -8.89 12.70 -7.34
CA SER A 42 -8.42 14.03 -6.94
C SER A 42 -7.00 13.99 -6.39
N LYS A 43 -6.34 15.15 -6.31
CA LYS A 43 -5.02 15.24 -5.67
C LYS A 43 -5.05 14.78 -4.21
N LYS A 44 -6.14 15.10 -3.48
CA LYS A 44 -6.32 14.68 -2.09
C LYS A 44 -6.35 13.15 -1.98
N GLU A 45 -7.13 12.49 -2.84
CA GLU A 45 -7.25 11.03 -2.86
C GLU A 45 -5.92 10.36 -3.18
N LYS A 46 -5.18 10.86 -4.19
CA LYS A 46 -3.85 10.34 -4.53
C LYS A 46 -2.86 10.47 -3.39
N GLU A 47 -2.86 11.58 -2.66
CA GLU A 47 -2.01 11.78 -1.49
C GLU A 47 -2.41 10.88 -0.30
N ILE A 48 -3.71 10.59 -0.11
CA ILE A 48 -4.16 9.62 0.90
C ILE A 48 -3.70 8.20 0.55
N ILE A 49 -3.80 7.80 -0.72
CA ILE A 49 -3.26 6.52 -1.19
C ILE A 49 -1.74 6.50 -1.01
N ALA A 50 -1.04 7.59 -1.33
CA ALA A 50 0.39 7.70 -1.13
C ALA A 50 0.80 7.50 0.34
N VAL A 51 0.05 8.07 1.29
CA VAL A 51 0.25 7.82 2.72
C VAL A 51 0.05 6.35 3.07
N ALA A 52 -0.98 5.68 2.54
CA ALA A 52 -1.19 4.25 2.74
C ALA A 52 0.01 3.43 2.25
N ILE A 53 0.48 3.66 1.01
CA ILE A 53 1.61 2.92 0.45
C ILE A 53 2.94 3.29 1.11
N ALA A 54 3.09 4.52 1.62
CA ALA A 54 4.27 4.90 2.41
C ALA A 54 4.39 4.06 3.70
N HIS A 55 3.27 3.61 4.28
CA HIS A 55 3.29 2.67 5.41
C HIS A 55 3.65 1.25 4.97
N VAL A 56 3.20 0.80 3.79
CA VAL A 56 3.58 -0.52 3.24
C VAL A 56 5.07 -0.57 2.90
N THR A 57 5.61 0.52 2.35
CA THR A 57 7.05 0.62 2.00
C THR A 57 7.94 0.94 3.18
N GLU A 58 7.36 1.24 4.34
CA GLU A 58 8.05 1.61 5.58
C GLU A 58 9.05 2.76 5.39
N CYS A 59 8.80 3.65 4.41
CA CYS A 59 9.70 4.74 4.05
C CYS A 59 9.40 5.98 4.89
N PRO A 60 10.22 6.35 5.89
CA PRO A 60 9.92 7.49 6.78
C PRO A 60 9.92 8.84 6.05
N TYR A 61 10.77 8.99 5.03
CA TYR A 61 10.76 10.19 4.17
C TYR A 61 9.44 10.32 3.40
N CYS A 62 8.93 9.21 2.89
CA CYS A 62 7.70 9.14 2.13
C CYS A 62 6.49 9.42 3.05
N ILE A 63 6.49 8.85 4.26
CA ILE A 63 5.46 9.12 5.29
C ILE A 63 5.43 10.63 5.59
N ASP A 64 6.58 11.26 5.85
CA ASP A 64 6.65 12.70 6.13
C ASP A 64 6.19 13.56 4.94
N ALA A 65 6.67 13.25 3.74
CA ALA A 65 6.38 14.01 2.53
C ALA A 65 4.89 13.96 2.15
N HIS A 66 4.32 12.76 2.07
CA HIS A 66 2.93 12.57 1.64
C HIS A 66 1.91 12.89 2.73
N THR A 67 2.26 12.76 4.02
CA THR A 67 1.40 13.27 5.10
C THR A 67 1.22 14.79 4.99
N LYS A 68 2.32 15.52 4.72
CA LYS A 68 2.26 16.97 4.47
C LYS A 68 1.56 17.28 3.14
N GLY A 69 1.77 16.47 2.11
CA GLY A 69 1.08 16.55 0.82
C GLY A 69 -0.43 16.46 0.98
N ALA A 70 -0.91 15.39 1.62
CA ALA A 70 -2.31 15.16 1.91
C ALA A 70 -2.92 16.30 2.74
N LYS A 71 -2.24 16.74 3.81
CA LYS A 71 -2.70 17.89 4.61
C LYS A 71 -2.85 19.16 3.77
N ARG A 72 -1.88 19.46 2.88
CA ARG A 72 -1.97 20.62 1.97
C ARG A 72 -3.10 20.47 0.95
N ALA A 73 -3.41 19.25 0.54
CA ALA A 73 -4.54 18.94 -0.34
C ALA A 73 -5.90 18.90 0.39
N GLY A 74 -5.93 19.22 1.70
CA GLY A 74 -7.15 19.31 2.49
C GLY A 74 -7.58 17.99 3.15
N ALA A 75 -6.71 16.97 3.18
CA ALA A 75 -7.00 15.74 3.92
C ALA A 75 -7.00 16.00 5.44
N THR A 76 -7.96 15.42 6.16
CA THR A 76 -7.99 15.45 7.62
C THR A 76 -7.10 14.36 8.22
N LEU A 77 -6.75 14.51 9.49
CA LEU A 77 -5.97 13.48 10.18
C LEU A 77 -6.77 12.17 10.29
N GLU A 78 -8.08 12.25 10.48
CA GLU A 78 -8.98 11.10 10.52
C GLU A 78 -9.01 10.33 9.21
N GLU A 79 -9.04 11.03 8.06
CA GLU A 79 -8.93 10.40 6.73
C GLU A 79 -7.62 9.60 6.59
N LEU A 80 -6.50 10.17 7.04
CA LEU A 80 -5.20 9.48 7.01
C LEU A 80 -5.15 8.27 7.94
N VAL A 81 -5.69 8.40 9.16
CA VAL A 81 -5.79 7.30 10.12
C VAL A 81 -6.64 6.16 9.56
N GLU A 82 -7.78 6.46 8.93
CA GLU A 82 -8.62 5.45 8.28
C GLU A 82 -7.87 4.73 7.15
N ALA A 83 -7.10 5.45 6.33
CA ALA A 83 -6.28 4.86 5.26
C ALA A 83 -5.20 3.90 5.81
N VAL A 84 -4.55 4.26 6.92
CA VAL A 84 -3.56 3.40 7.59
C VAL A 84 -4.23 2.16 8.20
N PHE A 85 -5.43 2.27 8.76
CA PHE A 85 -6.16 1.09 9.25
C PHE A 85 -6.59 0.16 8.11
N VAL A 86 -6.98 0.69 6.95
CA VAL A 86 -7.21 -0.12 5.73
C VAL A 86 -5.91 -0.85 5.35
N THR A 87 -4.77 -0.15 5.39
CA THR A 87 -3.46 -0.75 5.10
C THR A 87 -3.17 -1.94 6.01
N ALA A 88 -3.26 -1.75 7.32
CA ALA A 88 -3.03 -2.81 8.30
C ALA A 88 -4.00 -3.99 8.15
N ALA A 89 -5.27 -3.73 7.81
CA ALA A 89 -6.26 -4.77 7.57
C ALA A 89 -5.93 -5.62 6.34
N VAL A 90 -5.48 -5.00 5.25
CA VAL A 90 -5.10 -5.73 4.02
C VAL A 90 -3.82 -6.54 4.22
N GLU A 91 -2.84 -6.02 4.95
CA GLU A 91 -1.61 -6.77 5.30
C GLU A 91 -1.93 -7.99 6.17
N ALA A 92 -2.78 -7.84 7.18
CA ALA A 92 -3.30 -8.97 7.95
C ALA A 92 -4.06 -9.96 7.06
N GLY A 93 -4.84 -9.44 6.11
CA GLY A 93 -5.55 -10.21 5.10
C GLY A 93 -4.65 -11.02 4.18
N GLY A 94 -3.43 -10.54 3.89
CA GLY A 94 -2.41 -11.30 3.16
C GLY A 94 -2.03 -12.59 3.89
N ALA A 95 -1.69 -12.51 5.18
CA ALA A 95 -1.37 -13.70 5.99
C ALA A 95 -2.58 -14.65 6.09
N VAL A 96 -3.78 -14.11 6.31
CA VAL A 96 -5.02 -14.89 6.39
C VAL A 96 -5.32 -15.60 5.07
N THR A 97 -5.26 -14.91 3.94
CA THR A 97 -5.58 -15.51 2.62
C THR A 97 -4.51 -16.51 2.16
N HIS A 98 -3.23 -16.22 2.42
CA HIS A 98 -2.12 -17.12 2.09
C HIS A 98 -2.07 -18.36 3.00
N SER A 99 -2.73 -18.35 4.17
CA SER A 99 -2.87 -19.56 5.00
C SER A 99 -3.47 -20.76 4.26
N THR A 100 -4.25 -20.52 3.19
CA THR A 100 -4.80 -21.56 2.33
C THR A 100 -3.71 -22.46 1.73
N HIS A 101 -2.51 -21.93 1.48
CA HIS A 101 -1.37 -22.70 1.01
C HIS A 101 -0.82 -23.67 2.06
N VAL A 102 -0.90 -23.32 3.36
CA VAL A 102 -0.49 -24.22 4.46
C VAL A 102 -1.35 -25.50 4.46
N HIS A 103 -2.63 -25.36 4.12
CA HIS A 103 -3.55 -26.49 4.02
C HIS A 103 -3.36 -27.28 2.74
N ASN A 104 -3.18 -26.59 1.60
CA ASN A 104 -2.92 -27.25 0.32
C ASN A 104 -1.63 -28.07 0.35
N ALA A 105 -0.56 -27.55 0.96
CA ALA A 105 0.71 -28.26 1.10
C ALA A 105 0.60 -29.58 1.89
N LYS A 106 -0.46 -29.77 2.68
CA LYS A 106 -0.71 -30.97 3.48
C LYS A 106 -1.71 -31.94 2.83
N SER A 107 -2.41 -31.52 1.77
CA SER A 107 -3.44 -32.34 1.13
C SER A 107 -2.85 -33.23 0.05
N GLN A 108 -3.09 -34.54 0.14
CA GLN A 108 -2.82 -35.46 -0.96
C GLN A 108 -3.70 -35.06 -2.15
N GLY A 109 -3.10 -34.87 -3.34
CA GLY A 109 -3.82 -34.44 -4.54
C GLY A 109 -4.15 -32.94 -4.63
N ALA A 110 -3.47 -32.08 -3.84
CA ALA A 110 -3.57 -30.63 -4.06
C ALA A 110 -3.09 -30.25 -5.46
N SER A 111 -3.75 -29.26 -6.07
CA SER A 111 -3.34 -28.68 -7.35
C SER A 111 -2.02 -27.91 -7.21
N ASP A 112 -1.17 -27.97 -8.23
CA ASP A 112 0.06 -27.16 -8.34
C ASP A 112 -0.23 -25.67 -8.58
N VAL A 113 -1.49 -25.31 -8.86
CA VAL A 113 -1.91 -23.90 -8.98
C VAL A 113 -2.01 -23.27 -7.59
N LEU A 114 -0.96 -22.56 -7.20
CA LEU A 114 -0.87 -21.96 -5.87
C LEU A 114 -2.00 -20.94 -5.61
N TYR A 115 -2.23 -19.99 -6.51
CA TYR A 115 -3.19 -18.88 -6.31
C TYR A 115 -4.55 -19.13 -6.98
N ALA A 116 -5.09 -20.35 -6.86
CA ALA A 116 -6.43 -20.63 -7.35
C ALA A 116 -7.49 -19.97 -6.45
N ARG A 117 -8.41 -19.19 -7.03
CA ARG A 117 -9.53 -18.57 -6.27
C ARG A 117 -10.32 -19.58 -5.43
N SER A 118 -10.45 -20.81 -5.91
CA SER A 118 -11.09 -21.91 -5.20
C SER A 118 -10.42 -22.28 -3.88
N ASN A 119 -9.16 -21.91 -3.65
CA ASN A 119 -8.45 -22.11 -2.39
C ASN A 119 -9.03 -21.29 -1.24
N LEU A 120 -9.71 -20.16 -1.52
CA LEU A 120 -10.34 -19.32 -0.50
C LEU A 120 -11.41 -20.06 0.32
N LYS A 121 -11.95 -21.18 -0.19
CA LYS A 121 -12.84 -22.05 0.59
C LYS A 121 -12.16 -22.62 1.84
N ASN A 122 -10.83 -22.73 1.84
CA ASN A 122 -10.05 -23.27 2.94
C ASN A 122 -9.86 -22.26 4.09
N LEU A 123 -10.27 -21.00 3.93
CA LEU A 123 -10.21 -20.01 5.03
C LEU A 123 -11.03 -20.42 6.24
N GLY A 124 -12.09 -21.21 6.05
CA GLY A 124 -12.88 -21.77 7.16
C GLY A 124 -12.05 -22.64 8.11
N LEU A 125 -10.90 -23.16 7.67
CA LEU A 125 -9.98 -23.91 8.53
C LEU A 125 -9.31 -23.02 9.58
N LEU A 126 -9.06 -21.74 9.31
CA LEU A 126 -8.64 -20.79 10.34
C LEU A 126 -9.74 -20.60 11.39
N GLY A 127 -10.99 -20.51 10.97
CA GLY A 127 -12.13 -20.47 11.89
C GLY A 127 -12.28 -21.72 12.76
N LYS A 128 -11.80 -22.87 12.28
CA LYS A 128 -11.78 -24.14 13.04
C LYS A 128 -10.60 -24.25 14.00
N PHE A 129 -9.38 -23.91 13.54
CA PHE A 129 -8.15 -24.19 14.26
C PHE A 129 -7.61 -23.00 15.07
N ALA A 130 -8.00 -21.77 14.73
CA ALA A 130 -7.64 -20.54 15.43
C ALA A 130 -8.86 -19.60 15.51
N PRO A 131 -9.98 -20.03 16.12
CA PRO A 131 -11.27 -19.33 16.05
C PRO A 131 -11.20 -17.90 16.58
N ASP A 132 -10.52 -17.66 17.69
CA ASP A 132 -10.48 -16.34 18.32
C ASP A 132 -9.66 -15.36 17.49
N GLY A 133 -8.51 -15.79 16.97
CA GLY A 133 -7.69 -14.99 16.06
C GLY A 133 -8.42 -14.67 14.75
N PHE A 134 -9.09 -15.66 14.16
CA PHE A 134 -9.84 -15.45 12.91
C PHE A 134 -11.04 -14.51 13.11
N LYS A 135 -11.80 -14.66 14.20
CA LYS A 135 -12.88 -13.73 14.56
C LYS A 135 -12.36 -12.32 14.80
N GLY A 136 -11.23 -12.19 15.50
CA GLY A 136 -10.56 -10.91 15.74
C GLY A 136 -10.16 -10.22 14.44
N TYR A 137 -9.54 -10.95 13.51
CA TYR A 137 -9.24 -10.44 12.17
C TYR A 137 -10.50 -10.01 11.41
N GLN A 138 -11.57 -10.83 11.42
CA GLN A 138 -12.81 -10.49 10.72
C GLN A 138 -13.43 -9.18 11.27
N ALA A 139 -13.45 -9.02 12.59
CA ALA A 139 -13.95 -7.80 13.23
C ALA A 139 -13.08 -6.59 12.88
N PHE A 140 -11.75 -6.75 12.91
CA PHE A 140 -10.80 -5.70 12.56
C PHE A 140 -10.94 -5.27 11.10
N SER A 141 -10.93 -6.23 10.17
CA SER A 141 -11.08 -5.97 8.74
C SER A 141 -12.42 -5.28 8.43
N ALA A 142 -13.52 -5.74 9.04
CA ALA A 142 -14.82 -5.11 8.88
C ALA A 142 -14.86 -3.67 9.42
N ALA A 143 -14.19 -3.40 10.55
CA ALA A 143 -14.11 -2.05 11.11
C ALA A 143 -13.25 -1.12 10.23
N ALA A 144 -12.14 -1.62 9.69
CA ALA A 144 -11.24 -0.83 8.84
C ALA A 144 -11.91 -0.42 7.52
N THR A 145 -12.66 -1.32 6.87
CA THR A 145 -13.31 -1.07 5.56
C THR A 145 -14.70 -0.44 5.66
N LYS A 146 -15.31 -0.41 6.85
CA LYS A 146 -16.59 0.26 7.07
C LYS A 146 -16.47 1.76 6.74
N GLU A 147 -17.50 2.31 6.09
CA GLU A 147 -17.59 3.73 5.79
C GLU A 147 -17.39 4.61 7.05
N GLY A 148 -16.64 5.69 6.89
CA GLY A 148 -16.32 6.67 7.92
C GLY A 148 -16.11 8.05 7.30
N LYS A 149 -14.99 8.69 7.60
CA LYS A 149 -14.58 9.92 6.90
C LYS A 149 -14.23 9.64 5.44
N LEU A 150 -13.66 8.47 5.17
CA LEU A 150 -13.53 7.93 3.83
C LEU A 150 -14.76 7.09 3.49
N SER A 151 -15.25 7.24 2.26
CA SER A 151 -16.34 6.41 1.73
C SER A 151 -15.91 4.95 1.67
N ALA A 152 -16.86 4.02 1.75
CA ALA A 152 -16.55 2.59 1.57
C ALA A 152 -15.87 2.32 0.22
N LYS A 153 -16.31 3.02 -0.85
CA LYS A 153 -15.73 2.93 -2.19
C LYS A 153 -14.24 3.27 -2.16
N PHE A 154 -13.89 4.40 -1.56
CA PHE A 154 -12.50 4.86 -1.55
C PHE A 154 -11.62 4.00 -0.64
N LYS A 155 -12.15 3.45 0.45
CA LYS A 155 -11.45 2.46 1.27
C LYS A 155 -11.10 1.19 0.49
N GLU A 156 -11.99 0.70 -0.37
CA GLU A 156 -11.69 -0.43 -1.26
C GLU A 156 -10.67 -0.07 -2.35
N ILE A 157 -10.67 1.17 -2.86
CA ILE A 157 -9.62 1.66 -3.78
C ILE A 157 -8.24 1.67 -3.08
N ILE A 158 -8.15 2.15 -1.84
CA ILE A 158 -6.93 2.07 -1.02
C ILE A 158 -6.53 0.59 -0.82
N ALA A 159 -7.50 -0.29 -0.55
CA ALA A 159 -7.22 -1.71 -0.37
C ALA A 159 -6.65 -2.37 -1.63
N VAL A 160 -7.13 -2.00 -2.82
CA VAL A 160 -6.55 -2.43 -4.11
C VAL A 160 -5.11 -1.92 -4.26
N ALA A 161 -4.85 -0.66 -3.90
CA ALA A 161 -3.51 -0.08 -3.95
C ALA A 161 -2.53 -0.85 -3.04
N VAL A 162 -2.94 -1.14 -1.79
CA VAL A 162 -2.16 -1.91 -0.80
C VAL A 162 -1.98 -3.37 -1.24
N ALA A 163 -3.01 -3.99 -1.82
CA ALA A 163 -2.92 -5.35 -2.35
C ALA A 163 -1.89 -5.47 -3.48
N ASN A 164 -1.76 -4.45 -4.34
CA ASN A 164 -0.72 -4.37 -5.36
C ASN A 164 0.67 -4.12 -4.76
N ALA A 165 0.78 -3.30 -3.71
CA ALA A 165 2.05 -3.04 -3.04
C ALA A 165 2.60 -4.29 -2.33
N THR A 166 1.71 -5.04 -1.67
CA THR A 166 2.01 -6.30 -0.98
C THR A 166 2.05 -7.52 -1.90
N GLN A 167 1.68 -7.34 -3.18
CA GLN A 167 1.66 -8.38 -4.22
C GLN A 167 0.82 -9.61 -3.83
N CYS A 168 -0.30 -9.41 -3.13
CA CYS A 168 -1.20 -10.47 -2.67
C CYS A 168 -2.29 -10.76 -3.73
N PRO A 169 -2.23 -11.87 -4.50
CA PRO A 169 -3.17 -12.12 -5.61
C PRO A 169 -4.62 -12.30 -5.13
N TYR A 170 -4.81 -12.92 -3.97
CA TYR A 170 -6.15 -13.05 -3.36
C TYR A 170 -6.71 -11.69 -2.93
N CYS A 171 -5.88 -10.82 -2.35
CA CYS A 171 -6.28 -9.49 -1.93
C CYS A 171 -6.64 -8.63 -3.15
N ILE A 172 -5.86 -8.71 -4.23
CA ILE A 172 -6.17 -8.05 -5.51
C ILE A 172 -7.54 -8.53 -6.02
N ASP A 173 -7.80 -9.84 -6.05
CA ASP A 173 -9.08 -10.40 -6.51
C ASP A 173 -10.28 -9.94 -5.66
N VAL A 174 -10.15 -9.97 -4.33
CA VAL A 174 -11.24 -9.66 -3.41
C VAL A 174 -11.54 -8.16 -3.41
N HIS A 175 -10.53 -7.32 -3.23
CA HIS A 175 -10.72 -5.87 -3.10
C HIS A 175 -11.10 -5.21 -4.43
N SER A 176 -10.59 -5.71 -5.57
CA SER A 176 -11.02 -5.17 -6.88
C SER A 176 -12.52 -5.38 -7.11
N LYS A 177 -13.04 -6.57 -6.79
CA LYS A 177 -14.48 -6.85 -6.91
C LYS A 177 -15.32 -6.05 -5.92
N ASN A 178 -14.83 -5.83 -4.71
CA ASN A 178 -15.54 -5.01 -3.74
C ASN A 178 -15.58 -3.54 -4.19
N ALA A 179 -14.47 -3.01 -4.69
CA ALA A 179 -14.41 -1.67 -5.26
C ALA A 179 -15.39 -1.51 -6.44
N GLU A 180 -15.40 -2.45 -7.39
CA GLU A 180 -16.34 -2.46 -8.52
C GLU A 180 -17.81 -2.51 -8.07
N ARG A 181 -18.13 -3.36 -7.07
CA ARG A 181 -19.50 -3.41 -6.50
C ARG A 181 -19.93 -2.10 -5.85
N LEU A 182 -18.97 -1.32 -5.34
CA LEU A 182 -19.21 0.01 -4.78
C LEU A 182 -19.13 1.12 -5.84
N GLY A 183 -19.01 0.76 -7.12
CA GLY A 183 -19.01 1.69 -8.25
C GLY A 183 -17.66 2.35 -8.52
N ALA A 184 -16.55 1.77 -8.05
CA ALA A 184 -15.23 2.23 -8.46
C ALA A 184 -15.00 1.97 -9.95
N THR A 185 -14.45 2.96 -10.67
CA THR A 185 -14.19 2.82 -12.11
C THR A 185 -12.82 2.19 -12.38
N SER A 186 -12.62 1.66 -13.58
CA SER A 186 -11.31 1.14 -13.99
C SER A 186 -10.23 2.24 -14.00
N GLU A 187 -10.61 3.48 -14.29
CA GLU A 187 -9.73 4.65 -14.21
C GLU A 187 -9.30 4.96 -12.78
N GLU A 188 -10.23 4.95 -11.80
CA GLU A 188 -9.89 5.15 -10.39
C GLU A 188 -8.91 4.07 -9.89
N LEU A 189 -9.16 2.80 -10.24
CA LEU A 189 -8.27 1.69 -9.88
C LEU A 189 -6.90 1.80 -10.57
N ALA A 190 -6.87 2.17 -11.85
CA ALA A 190 -5.63 2.38 -12.58
C ALA A 190 -4.79 3.50 -11.96
N GLU A 191 -5.41 4.64 -11.62
CA GLU A 191 -4.71 5.75 -10.97
C GLU A 191 -4.17 5.36 -9.59
N ALA A 192 -4.93 4.60 -8.79
CA ALA A 192 -4.46 4.08 -7.52
C ALA A 192 -3.24 3.15 -7.67
N ILE A 193 -3.25 2.26 -8.68
CA ILE A 193 -2.11 1.39 -9.00
C ILE A 193 -0.88 2.20 -9.43
N MET A 194 -1.07 3.27 -10.21
CA MET A 194 0.03 4.14 -10.62
C MET A 194 0.61 4.93 -9.44
N VAL A 195 -0.21 5.35 -8.47
CA VAL A 195 0.27 5.89 -7.18
C VAL A 195 1.10 4.83 -6.44
N THR A 196 0.62 3.58 -6.37
CA THR A 196 1.40 2.49 -5.77
C THR A 196 2.77 2.32 -6.45
N ALA A 197 2.81 2.34 -7.79
CA ALA A 197 4.07 2.23 -8.53
C ALA A 197 5.02 3.40 -8.23
N ALA A 198 4.50 4.64 -8.20
CA ALA A 198 5.27 5.83 -7.84
C ALA A 198 5.86 5.72 -6.44
N LEU A 199 5.09 5.28 -5.44
CA LEU A 199 5.58 5.16 -4.06
C LEU A 199 6.61 4.05 -3.88
N ARG A 200 6.46 2.93 -4.58
CA ARG A 200 7.48 1.86 -4.55
C ARG A 200 8.80 2.31 -5.17
N ALA A 201 8.75 3.06 -6.27
CA ALA A 201 9.94 3.68 -6.84
C ALA A 201 10.51 4.78 -5.93
N GLY A 202 9.63 5.62 -5.37
CA GLY A 202 9.94 6.73 -4.49
C GLY A 202 10.61 6.30 -3.19
N GLY A 203 10.23 5.16 -2.61
CA GLY A 203 10.91 4.60 -1.44
C GLY A 203 12.36 4.22 -1.72
N ALA A 204 12.63 3.53 -2.83
CA ALA A 204 14.00 3.22 -3.25
C ALA A 204 14.81 4.48 -3.55
N TYR A 205 14.19 5.45 -4.25
CA TYR A 205 14.78 6.76 -4.52
C TYR A 205 15.11 7.53 -3.24
N ALA A 206 14.18 7.63 -2.30
CA ALA A 206 14.35 8.37 -1.05
C ALA A 206 15.47 7.78 -0.18
N HIS A 207 15.62 6.45 -0.20
CA HIS A 207 16.69 5.77 0.55
C HIS A 207 18.09 5.95 -0.06
N LEU A 208 18.23 6.48 -1.27
CA LEU A 208 19.54 6.88 -1.82
C LEU A 208 20.25 7.90 -0.92
N ALA A 209 19.50 8.79 -0.26
CA ALA A 209 20.07 9.75 0.69
C ALA A 209 20.88 9.07 1.80
N ASN A 210 20.37 7.96 2.33
CA ASN A 210 21.05 7.19 3.37
C ASN A 210 22.23 6.40 2.81
N MET A 211 22.06 5.78 1.64
CA MET A 211 23.16 5.09 0.97
C MET A 211 24.34 6.03 0.70
N ILE A 212 24.06 7.25 0.21
CA ILE A 212 25.09 8.26 -0.07
C ILE A 212 25.80 8.65 1.23
N GLN A 213 25.06 8.90 2.32
CA GLN A 213 25.66 9.18 3.63
C GLN A 213 26.58 8.03 4.08
N SER A 214 26.08 6.79 4.07
CA SER A 214 26.84 5.62 4.52
C SER A 214 28.04 5.30 3.65
N TYR A 215 28.03 5.63 2.36
CA TYR A 215 29.18 5.45 1.48
C TYR A 215 30.30 6.48 1.74
N GLN A 216 29.97 7.61 2.36
CA GLN A 216 30.94 8.67 2.67
C GLN A 216 31.61 8.51 4.04
N GLU A 217 31.09 7.63 4.89
CA GLU A 217 31.68 7.25 6.18
C GLU A 217 32.76 6.18 6.02
#